data_AF-A0A3Q0HHI0-F1
#
_entry.id   AF-A0A3Q0HHI0-F1
#
_cell.length_a   1.000
_cell.length_b   1.000
_cell.length_c   1.000
_cell.angle_alpha   90.00
_cell.angle_beta   90.00
_cell.angle_gamma   90.00
#
_symmetry.space_group_name_H-M   'P 1'
#
loop_
_entity.id
_entity.type
_entity.pdbx_description
1 polymer ?
#
loop_
_entity_poly.entity_id
_entity_poly.type
_entity_poly.pdbx_seq_one_letter_code
_entity_poly.pdbx_strand_id
1 'polypeptide(L)'
;MKRVIRYDVNMRCLTARVNYKTLIVICTLFTLVTVLLWNKCSSDKAAQFSRSLNGGFRVDSLEKRAAASESNNYVNSLVKQQSEEASPQEQQKAPPIVGGFNSNGNRVLGLKYEEIDCLINDEHTIKGRREGSEVFLPFSWVEKYFEVYGKVAQYDGYDRFEFSHSYSKVYTQRAPYHPDGVFMSFEGYNVEVRDRVKCISGVEGVPLSTQWGPQGYFYPIQIAQYGLSHYSKNLTEKPPHIEVYETAEDKDKSSRPTDWTVPKGCSVATVFDKSRFTNVKQFVAPASPILSCS
;
A
#
# COMPACT_ATOMS: atom_id res chain seq x y z
N MET A 1 61.55 0.01 11.92
CA MET A 1 61.27 1.02 12.98
C MET A 1 60.34 2.08 12.41
N LYS A 2 59.03 2.00 12.70
CA LYS A 2 57.94 3.00 12.50
C LYS A 2 56.61 2.28 12.75
N ARG A 3 56.19 2.21 14.01
CA ARG A 3 55.00 2.88 14.58
C ARG A 3 53.68 2.46 13.91
N VAL A 4 53.17 1.31 14.34
CA VAL A 4 51.73 0.98 14.26
C VAL A 4 51.07 1.63 15.48
N ILE A 5 50.28 2.68 15.24
CA ILE A 5 49.39 3.26 16.24
C ILE A 5 48.14 2.38 16.24
N ARG A 6 47.99 1.51 17.24
CA ARG A 6 46.71 0.87 17.55
C ARG A 6 45.84 1.93 18.20
N TYR A 7 44.72 2.28 17.57
CA TYR A 7 43.64 2.97 18.26
C TYR A 7 42.88 1.93 19.08
N ASP A 8 43.25 1.83 20.34
CA ASP A 8 42.47 1.14 21.38
C ASP A 8 41.26 2.02 21.68
N VAL A 9 40.13 1.78 21.00
CA VAL A 9 38.85 2.40 21.38
C VAL A 9 38.37 1.67 22.63
N ASN A 10 38.89 2.13 23.75
CA ASN A 10 38.50 1.73 25.09
C ASN A 10 37.04 2.18 25.32
N MET A 11 36.08 1.36 24.89
CA MET A 11 34.69 1.45 25.34
C MET A 11 34.66 1.15 26.84
N ARG A 12 34.92 2.18 27.63
CA ARG A 12 34.66 2.15 29.07
C ARG A 12 33.15 2.14 29.22
N CYS A 13 32.57 0.93 29.33
CA CYS A 13 31.25 0.76 29.92
C CYS A 13 31.27 1.45 31.29
N LEU A 14 30.68 2.63 31.36
CA LEU A 14 30.26 3.24 32.61
C LEU A 14 29.15 2.35 33.16
N THR A 15 29.54 1.28 33.83
CA THR A 15 28.65 0.50 34.69
C THR A 15 28.33 1.37 35.89
N ALA A 16 27.48 2.37 35.68
CA ALA A 16 26.87 3.12 36.75
C ALA A 16 26.04 2.13 37.56
N ARG A 17 26.53 1.74 38.74
CA ARG A 17 25.72 1.03 39.73
C ARG A 17 24.68 2.01 40.26
N VAL A 18 23.62 2.23 39.47
CA VAL A 18 22.47 3.01 39.89
C VAL A 18 21.80 2.21 41.01
N ASN A 19 21.86 2.76 42.22
CA ASN A 19 21.20 2.17 43.37
C ASN A 19 19.69 2.12 43.07
N TYR A 20 19.03 0.97 43.30
CA TYR A 20 17.60 0.80 43.03
C TYR A 20 16.76 1.88 43.71
N LYS A 21 17.22 2.41 44.86
CA LYS A 21 16.60 3.56 45.54
C LYS A 21 16.62 4.81 44.66
N THR A 22 17.74 5.10 44.00
CA THR A 22 17.88 6.23 43.07
C THR A 22 17.01 6.04 41.81
N LEU A 23 16.90 4.80 41.31
CA LEU A 23 16.04 4.49 40.17
C LEU A 23 14.56 4.74 40.50
N ILE A 24 14.11 4.35 41.68
CA ILE A 24 12.73 4.61 42.14
C ILE A 24 12.48 6.12 42.24
N VAL A 25 13.43 6.91 42.75
CA VAL A 25 13.29 8.37 42.81
C VAL A 25 13.22 8.99 41.41
N ILE A 26 14.03 8.53 40.46
CA ILE A 26 13.99 9.03 39.08
C ILE A 26 12.65 8.67 38.41
N CYS A 27 12.19 7.43 38.54
CA CYS A 27 10.91 7.00 37.98
C CYS A 27 9.74 7.80 38.56
N THR A 28 9.72 8.03 39.87
CA THR A 28 8.65 8.81 40.53
C THR A 28 8.68 10.29 40.14
N LEU A 29 9.86 10.89 39.96
CA LEU A 29 9.97 12.26 39.44
C LEU A 29 9.49 12.34 37.98
N PHE A 30 9.83 11.36 37.15
CA PHE A 30 9.43 11.34 35.74
C PHE A 30 7.92 11.17 35.56
N THR A 31 7.29 10.31 36.38
CA THR A 31 5.83 10.16 36.41
C THR A 31 5.13 11.42 36.92
N LEU A 32 5.68 12.08 37.95
CA LEU A 32 5.13 13.34 38.45
C LEU A 32 5.19 14.44 37.37
N VAL A 33 6.34 14.59 36.71
CA VAL A 33 6.52 15.58 35.62
C VAL A 33 5.58 15.30 34.46
N THR A 34 5.42 14.04 34.04
CA THR A 34 4.49 13.68 32.96
C THR A 34 3.03 13.97 33.34
N VAL A 35 2.62 13.70 34.57
CA VAL A 35 1.26 14.06 35.07
C VAL A 35 1.06 15.57 35.13
N LEU A 36 2.05 16.33 35.60
CA LEU A 36 1.99 17.80 35.64
C LEU A 36 1.92 18.42 34.23
N LEU A 37 2.70 17.90 33.28
CA LEU A 37 2.65 18.31 31.88
C LEU A 37 1.30 17.96 31.24
N TRP A 38 0.74 16.79 31.57
CA TRP A 38 -0.58 16.38 31.08
C TRP A 38 -1.70 17.29 31.61
N ASN A 39 -1.67 17.64 32.91
CA ASN A 39 -2.63 18.57 33.51
C ASN A 39 -2.51 19.99 32.94
N LYS A 40 -1.28 20.48 32.69
CA LYS A 40 -1.06 21.79 32.07
C LYS A 40 -1.57 21.83 30.61
N CYS A 41 -1.27 20.80 29.82
CA CYS A 41 -1.77 20.68 28.44
C CYS A 41 -3.28 20.47 28.33
N SER A 42 -3.91 19.83 29.32
CA SER A 42 -5.37 19.67 29.39
C SER A 42 -6.07 21.00 29.72
N SER A 43 -5.48 21.80 30.62
CA SER A 43 -6.04 23.09 31.03
C SER A 43 -6.00 24.14 29.90
N ASP A 44 -4.93 24.16 29.09
CA ASP A 44 -4.82 25.09 27.95
C ASP A 44 -5.82 24.79 26.82
N LYS A 45 -6.22 23.52 26.65
CA LYS A 45 -7.27 23.13 25.68
C LYS A 45 -8.68 23.48 26.17
N ALA A 46 -8.94 23.44 27.48
CA ALA A 46 -10.24 23.83 28.05
C ALA A 46 -10.51 25.34 27.92
N ALA A 47 -9.48 26.19 28.00
CA ALA A 47 -9.62 27.64 27.86
C ALA A 47 -9.89 28.10 26.41
N GLN A 48 -9.46 27.34 25.40
CA GLN A 48 -9.72 27.66 23.98
C GLN A 48 -11.13 27.25 23.52
N PHE A 49 -11.72 26.20 24.12
CA PHE A 49 -13.07 25.75 23.77
C PHE A 49 -14.20 26.70 24.23
N SER A 50 -13.98 27.53 25.25
CA SER A 50 -15.00 28.47 25.76
C SER A 50 -15.16 29.75 24.91
N ARG A 51 -14.25 30.05 23.96
CA ARG A 51 -14.33 31.28 23.14
C ARG A 51 -15.01 31.12 21.78
N SER A 52 -15.38 29.90 21.38
CA SER A 52 -16.04 29.67 20.07
C SER A 52 -17.54 29.35 20.14
N LEU A 53 -18.14 29.29 21.34
CA LEU A 53 -19.59 29.15 21.52
C LEU A 53 -20.22 30.51 21.88
N ASN A 54 -20.25 31.43 20.91
CA ASN A 54 -21.18 32.56 20.95
C ASN A 54 -21.45 33.00 19.50
N GLY A 55 -22.42 32.32 18.88
CA GLY A 55 -22.81 32.56 17.49
C GLY A 55 -24.10 31.84 17.14
N GLY A 56 -25.21 32.29 17.73
CA GLY A 56 -26.53 32.32 17.08
C GLY A 56 -27.21 31.00 16.73
N PHE A 57 -28.05 30.53 17.64
CA PHE A 57 -29.20 29.66 17.39
C PHE A 57 -30.16 30.33 16.38
N ARG A 58 -30.43 29.70 15.22
CA ARG A 58 -31.71 29.85 14.51
C ARG A 58 -32.12 28.54 13.86
N VAL A 59 -33.20 27.99 14.40
CA VAL A 59 -34.04 26.93 13.87
C VAL A 59 -34.87 27.53 12.73
N ASP A 60 -34.88 26.91 11.55
CA ASP A 60 -36.14 26.56 10.87
C ASP A 60 -35.96 25.71 9.60
N SER A 61 -36.94 24.80 9.48
CA SER A 61 -37.51 24.20 8.27
C SER A 61 -36.79 23.08 7.52
N LEU A 62 -37.24 21.88 7.87
CA LEU A 62 -37.49 20.72 7.00
C LEU A 62 -38.29 21.14 5.74
N GLU A 63 -37.80 20.83 4.53
CA GLU A 63 -38.56 20.15 3.46
C GLU A 63 -37.80 20.03 2.11
N LYS A 64 -37.82 18.80 1.59
CA LYS A 64 -38.19 18.45 0.20
C LYS A 64 -37.16 18.58 -0.94
N ARG A 65 -36.81 17.37 -1.44
CA ARG A 65 -36.33 17.07 -2.79
C ARG A 65 -37.16 17.77 -3.87
N ALA A 66 -36.47 18.33 -4.87
CA ALA A 66 -36.94 18.34 -6.24
C ALA A 66 -35.74 18.19 -7.18
N ALA A 67 -35.85 17.24 -8.09
CA ALA A 67 -34.90 16.98 -9.16
C ALA A 67 -34.92 18.13 -10.19
N ALA A 68 -33.76 18.44 -10.74
CA ALA A 68 -33.65 19.08 -12.03
C ALA A 68 -32.73 18.22 -12.90
N SER A 69 -33.34 17.64 -13.93
CA SER A 69 -32.68 16.96 -15.03
C SER A 69 -32.01 17.99 -15.93
N GLU A 70 -30.74 17.77 -16.28
CA GLU A 70 -30.24 18.20 -17.59
C GLU A 70 -29.48 17.05 -18.24
N SER A 71 -30.08 16.61 -19.35
CA SER A 71 -29.51 15.72 -20.34
C SER A 71 -28.33 16.38 -21.03
N ASN A 72 -27.25 15.63 -21.29
CA ASN A 72 -26.84 15.40 -22.67
C ASN A 72 -25.80 14.27 -22.81
N ASN A 73 -26.09 13.46 -23.83
CA ASN A 73 -25.33 12.40 -24.45
C ASN A 73 -23.80 12.49 -24.37
N TYR A 74 -23.15 11.39 -23.98
CA TYR A 74 -21.90 11.01 -24.60
C TYR A 74 -21.80 9.50 -24.84
N VAL A 75 -21.32 9.20 -26.04
CA VAL A 75 -21.27 7.92 -26.71
C VAL A 75 -20.26 6.97 -26.03
N ASN A 76 -20.61 5.68 -26.07
CA ASN A 76 -19.80 4.53 -25.68
C ASN A 76 -18.32 4.61 -26.11
N SER A 77 -17.41 4.34 -25.17
CA SER A 77 -16.11 3.75 -25.46
C SER A 77 -15.60 3.03 -24.21
N LEU A 78 -15.59 1.69 -24.29
CA LEU A 78 -14.90 0.83 -23.34
C LEU A 78 -13.39 1.10 -23.42
N VAL A 79 -12.78 1.56 -22.32
CA VAL A 79 -11.34 1.41 -22.11
C VAL A 79 -11.07 0.90 -20.70
N LYS A 80 -10.45 -0.27 -20.69
CA LYS A 80 -9.85 -1.03 -19.59
C LYS A 80 -8.92 -0.10 -18.80
N GLN A 81 -9.17 0.06 -17.50
CA GLN A 81 -8.28 0.82 -16.59
C GLN A 81 -6.93 0.10 -16.49
N GLN A 82 -5.96 0.56 -17.28
CA GLN A 82 -4.54 0.44 -16.99
C GLN A 82 -4.11 1.70 -16.26
N SER A 83 -3.34 1.51 -15.19
CA SER A 83 -2.72 2.54 -14.38
C SER A 83 -2.10 3.64 -15.25
N GLU A 84 -2.62 4.87 -15.13
CA GLU A 84 -2.02 6.07 -15.69
C GLU A 84 -0.73 6.40 -14.93
N GLU A 85 0.39 6.01 -15.51
CA GLU A 85 1.71 6.55 -15.20
C GLU A 85 1.86 7.87 -15.95
N ALA A 86 1.64 8.99 -15.25
CA ALA A 86 1.90 10.32 -15.78
C ALA A 86 3.41 10.52 -15.98
N SER A 87 3.83 10.54 -17.24
CA SER A 87 5.19 10.85 -17.69
C SER A 87 5.42 12.37 -17.71
N PRO A 88 6.55 12.90 -17.20
CA PRO A 88 7.07 14.17 -17.66
C PRO A 88 7.68 13.98 -19.05
N GLN A 89 7.11 14.66 -20.05
CA GLN A 89 7.72 14.83 -21.36
C GLN A 89 9.00 15.66 -21.23
N GLU A 90 10.16 15.01 -21.31
CA GLU A 90 11.35 15.60 -21.91
C GLU A 90 11.85 14.67 -23.01
N GLN A 91 11.54 15.04 -24.25
CA GLN A 91 12.10 14.42 -25.45
C GLN A 91 13.61 14.66 -25.50
N GLN A 92 14.40 13.73 -24.97
CA GLN A 92 15.73 13.50 -25.51
C GLN A 92 15.64 12.35 -26.50
N LYS A 93 15.46 12.72 -27.77
CA LYS A 93 15.65 11.84 -28.92
C LYS A 93 17.06 11.23 -28.81
N ALA A 94 17.14 9.91 -28.67
CA ALA A 94 18.42 9.21 -28.69
C ALA A 94 19.19 9.61 -29.97
N PRO A 95 20.46 10.01 -29.88
CA PRO A 95 21.24 10.29 -31.07
C PRO A 95 21.31 9.02 -31.93
N PRO A 96 21.25 9.14 -33.27
CA PRO A 96 21.42 7.99 -34.15
C PRO A 96 22.79 7.37 -33.89
N ILE A 97 22.84 6.04 -33.84
CA ILE A 97 24.09 5.28 -33.81
C ILE A 97 24.92 5.72 -35.01
N VAL A 98 26.00 6.46 -34.77
CA VAL A 98 26.87 7.01 -35.81
C VAL A 98 27.69 5.85 -36.39
N GLY A 99 27.10 5.13 -37.33
CA GLY A 99 27.83 4.31 -38.30
C GLY A 99 28.48 5.23 -39.32
N GLY A 100 29.65 5.79 -39.00
CA GLY A 100 30.41 6.66 -39.89
C GLY A 100 31.02 5.89 -41.06
N PHE A 101 30.43 6.02 -42.26
CA PHE A 101 31.11 5.70 -43.51
C PHE A 101 31.80 6.96 -44.04
N ASN A 102 33.13 6.91 -44.16
CA ASN A 102 33.88 7.88 -44.96
C ASN A 102 34.35 7.20 -46.25
N SER A 103 33.97 7.80 -47.38
CA SER A 103 34.43 7.48 -48.72
C SER A 103 35.88 7.95 -48.90
N ASN A 104 36.83 7.27 -48.28
CA ASN A 104 38.26 7.25 -48.61
C ASN A 104 38.91 6.18 -47.74
N GLY A 105 39.44 5.13 -48.37
CA GLY A 105 39.85 3.84 -47.78
C GLY A 105 40.98 3.83 -46.74
N ASN A 106 40.98 4.75 -45.78
CA ASN A 106 41.72 4.63 -44.53
C ASN A 106 40.76 4.13 -43.44
N ARG A 107 41.04 2.95 -42.89
CA ARG A 107 40.28 2.39 -41.76
C ARG A 107 40.36 3.40 -40.61
N VAL A 108 39.23 4.01 -40.24
CA VAL A 108 39.08 4.53 -38.88
C VAL A 108 39.32 3.30 -38.00
N LEU A 109 40.41 3.30 -37.23
CA LEU A 109 40.62 2.34 -36.16
C LEU A 109 39.46 2.55 -35.18
N GLY A 110 38.34 1.87 -35.45
CA GLY A 110 37.20 1.83 -34.55
C GLY A 110 37.75 1.48 -33.18
N LEU A 111 37.47 2.32 -32.20
CA LEU A 111 37.89 2.08 -30.82
C LEU A 111 37.41 0.67 -30.46
N LYS A 112 38.36 -0.20 -30.08
CA LYS A 112 38.03 -1.59 -29.80
C LYS A 112 37.28 -1.63 -28.47
N TYR A 113 36.10 -2.23 -28.50
CA TYR A 113 35.39 -2.63 -27.30
C TYR A 113 36.09 -3.87 -26.73
N GLU A 114 36.80 -3.70 -25.62
CA GLU A 114 37.63 -4.74 -25.00
C GLU A 114 37.25 -5.00 -23.55
N GLU A 115 37.53 -6.21 -23.07
CA GLU A 115 37.38 -6.54 -21.65
C GLU A 115 38.56 -5.97 -20.85
N ILE A 116 38.26 -5.41 -19.68
CA ILE A 116 39.26 -4.88 -18.75
C ILE A 116 38.95 -5.36 -17.32
N ASP A 117 40.00 -5.63 -16.56
CA ASP A 117 39.90 -5.92 -15.13
C ASP A 117 39.75 -4.62 -14.34
N CYS A 118 38.68 -4.52 -13.55
CA CYS A 118 38.42 -3.39 -12.67
C CYS A 118 38.62 -3.81 -11.21
N LEU A 119 39.71 -3.35 -10.59
CA LEU A 119 39.99 -3.56 -9.18
C LEU A 119 39.16 -2.59 -8.34
N ILE A 120 38.31 -3.13 -7.46
CA ILE A 120 37.42 -2.36 -6.60
C ILE A 120 38.02 -2.31 -5.19
N ASN A 121 38.36 -1.10 -4.74
CA ASN A 121 38.90 -0.81 -3.41
C ASN A 121 40.09 -1.70 -2.98
N ASP A 122 40.90 -2.18 -3.92
CA ASP A 122 42.01 -3.12 -3.70
C ASP A 122 41.61 -4.49 -3.07
N GLU A 123 40.32 -4.85 -3.11
CA GLU A 123 39.80 -6.07 -2.46
C GLU A 123 39.40 -7.15 -3.48
N HIS A 124 38.61 -6.79 -4.48
CA HIS A 124 38.12 -7.74 -5.49
C HIS A 124 38.14 -7.15 -6.89
N THR A 125 38.26 -8.03 -7.89
CA THR A 125 38.31 -7.65 -9.30
C THR A 125 37.02 -8.06 -10.00
N ILE A 126 36.45 -7.15 -10.78
CA ILE A 126 35.30 -7.41 -11.65
C ILE A 126 35.66 -7.23 -13.12
N LYS A 127 34.86 -7.81 -14.01
CA LYS A 127 35.02 -7.68 -15.47
C LYS A 127 34.23 -6.48 -16.00
N GLY A 128 34.94 -5.44 -16.41
CA GLY A 128 34.40 -4.29 -17.10
C GLY A 128 34.55 -4.38 -18.62
N ARG A 129 34.22 -3.27 -19.28
CA ARG A 129 34.42 -3.07 -20.72
C ARG A 129 35.04 -1.70 -20.94
N ARG A 130 35.93 -1.59 -21.93
CA ARG A 130 36.61 -0.33 -22.26
C ARG A 130 36.42 -0.04 -23.74
N GLU A 131 36.14 1.22 -24.06
CA GLU A 131 36.13 1.74 -25.42
C GLU A 131 36.92 3.05 -25.46
N GLY A 132 38.16 3.00 -25.94
CA GLY A 132 39.07 4.16 -25.91
C GLY A 132 39.41 4.60 -24.48
N SER A 133 38.94 5.78 -24.07
CA SER A 133 39.12 6.33 -22.72
C SER A 133 37.98 6.00 -21.76
N GLU A 134 36.84 5.54 -22.27
CA GLU A 134 35.64 5.28 -21.46
C GLU A 134 35.69 3.86 -20.87
N VAL A 135 35.28 3.71 -19.61
CA VAL A 135 35.20 2.43 -18.91
C VAL A 135 33.77 2.20 -18.45
N PHE A 136 33.19 1.08 -18.86
CA PHE A 136 31.84 0.65 -18.53
C PHE A 136 31.89 -0.48 -17.51
N LEU A 137 31.13 -0.33 -16.42
CA LEU A 137 31.03 -1.32 -15.36
C LEU A 137 29.74 -2.14 -15.50
N PRO A 138 29.76 -3.44 -15.18
CA PRO A 138 28.58 -4.28 -15.28
C PRO A 138 27.53 -3.86 -14.25
N PHE A 139 26.29 -3.65 -14.71
CA PHE A 139 25.20 -3.20 -13.82
C PHE A 139 24.92 -4.19 -12.69
N SER A 140 25.13 -5.50 -12.89
CA SER A 140 24.98 -6.51 -11.83
C SER A 140 25.90 -6.28 -10.61
N TRP A 141 27.04 -5.62 -10.82
CA TRP A 141 27.89 -5.15 -9.71
C TRP A 141 27.40 -3.82 -9.16
N VAL A 142 27.07 -2.85 -10.03
CA VAL A 142 26.57 -1.51 -9.63
C VAL A 142 25.32 -1.63 -8.75
N GLU A 143 24.37 -2.48 -9.14
CA GLU A 143 23.12 -2.78 -8.44
C GLU A 143 23.37 -3.18 -6.97
N LYS A 144 24.26 -4.15 -6.76
CA LYS A 144 24.56 -4.69 -5.42
C LYS A 144 25.47 -3.79 -4.61
N TYR A 145 26.45 -3.14 -5.25
CA TYR A 145 27.44 -2.33 -4.57
C TYR A 145 26.87 -0.99 -4.09
N PHE A 146 26.00 -0.37 -4.89
CA PHE A 146 25.37 0.91 -4.56
C PHE A 146 23.93 0.80 -4.06
N GLU A 147 23.37 -0.41 -3.98
CA GLU A 147 21.98 -0.67 -3.58
C GLU A 147 20.96 0.12 -4.42
N VAL A 148 21.16 0.09 -5.74
CA VAL A 148 20.32 0.77 -6.76
C VAL A 148 19.57 -0.25 -7.61
N TYR A 149 18.59 0.19 -8.39
CA TYR A 149 17.69 -0.68 -9.16
C TYR A 149 17.80 -0.41 -10.65
N GLY A 150 17.63 -1.44 -11.45
CA GLY A 150 17.50 -1.25 -12.89
C GLY A 150 16.92 -2.46 -13.60
N LYS A 151 16.26 -2.19 -14.73
CA LYS A 151 15.66 -3.23 -15.57
C LYS A 151 15.70 -2.82 -17.04
N VAL A 152 15.71 -3.79 -17.94
CA VAL A 152 15.48 -3.54 -19.37
C VAL A 152 13.97 -3.57 -19.61
N ALA A 153 13.42 -2.45 -20.07
CA ALA A 153 12.03 -2.33 -20.48
C ALA A 153 11.94 -2.35 -22.01
N GLN A 154 11.02 -3.15 -22.53
CA GLN A 154 10.74 -3.27 -23.96
C GLN A 154 9.72 -2.21 -24.37
N TYR A 155 10.07 -1.41 -25.36
CA TYR A 155 9.23 -0.42 -25.99
C TYR A 155 8.97 -0.80 -27.44
N ASP A 156 8.00 -0.16 -28.09
CA ASP A 156 7.71 -0.42 -29.50
C ASP A 156 8.93 -0.04 -30.36
N GLY A 157 9.61 -1.08 -30.88
CA GLY A 157 10.77 -0.95 -31.74
C GLY A 157 12.13 -0.78 -31.06
N TYR A 158 12.23 -0.75 -29.72
CA TYR A 158 13.53 -0.70 -29.03
C TYR A 158 13.46 -1.13 -27.56
N ASP A 159 14.60 -1.57 -27.04
CA ASP A 159 14.79 -1.84 -25.62
C ASP A 159 15.49 -0.67 -24.94
N ARG A 160 15.09 -0.37 -23.70
CA ARG A 160 15.70 0.69 -22.89
C ARG A 160 16.00 0.20 -21.48
N PHE A 161 17.23 0.42 -21.04
CA PHE A 161 17.58 0.20 -19.64
C PHE A 161 17.08 1.38 -18.79
N GLU A 162 16.26 1.08 -17.79
CA GLU A 162 15.72 2.04 -16.83
C GLU A 162 16.45 1.90 -15.52
N PHE A 163 17.21 2.93 -15.17
CA PHE A 163 17.90 3.03 -13.89
C PHE A 163 17.03 3.80 -12.88
N SER A 164 16.98 3.32 -11.64
CA SER A 164 16.36 4.03 -10.53
C SER A 164 17.23 3.96 -9.28
N HIS A 165 17.39 5.10 -8.62
CA HIS A 165 18.09 5.16 -7.35
C HIS A 165 17.28 4.57 -6.18
N SER A 166 15.95 4.43 -6.31
CA SER A 166 15.09 3.91 -5.24
C SER A 166 13.83 3.20 -5.76
N TYR A 167 13.15 2.47 -4.87
CA TYR A 167 12.01 1.60 -5.19
C TYR A 167 10.69 2.06 -4.53
N SER A 168 10.36 3.35 -4.54
CA SER A 168 9.02 3.76 -4.13
C SER A 168 8.66 5.10 -4.74
N LYS A 169 7.36 5.39 -4.79
CA LYS A 169 6.85 6.66 -5.28
C LYS A 169 6.22 7.43 -4.13
N VAL A 170 6.46 8.73 -4.11
CA VAL A 170 5.77 9.64 -3.19
C VAL A 170 4.33 9.79 -3.65
N TYR A 171 3.38 9.71 -2.70
CA TYR A 171 1.98 9.91 -3.00
C TYR A 171 1.71 11.37 -3.40
N THR A 172 0.96 11.55 -4.50
CA THR A 172 0.57 12.88 -4.97
C THR A 172 -0.72 13.31 -4.28
N GLN A 173 -0.58 14.07 -3.21
CA GLN A 173 -1.71 14.56 -2.41
C GLN A 173 -2.61 15.50 -3.24
N ARG A 174 -3.90 15.16 -3.37
CA ARG A 174 -4.88 15.93 -4.17
C ARG A 174 -5.50 17.11 -3.43
N ALA A 175 -5.58 17.05 -2.10
CA ALA A 175 -6.18 18.07 -1.25
C ALA A 175 -5.55 18.07 0.15
N PRO A 176 -5.64 19.16 0.93
CA PRO A 176 -5.24 19.18 2.34
C PRO A 176 -5.92 18.05 3.13
N TYR A 177 -5.20 17.49 4.11
CA TYR A 177 -5.73 16.38 4.91
C TYR A 177 -6.89 16.85 5.80
N HIS A 178 -7.93 16.03 5.86
CA HIS A 178 -9.03 16.14 6.81
C HIS A 178 -9.40 14.74 7.34
N PRO A 179 -9.89 14.60 8.60
CA PRO A 179 -10.06 13.29 9.25
C PRO A 179 -11.10 12.36 8.61
N ASP A 180 -12.08 12.91 7.91
CA ASP A 180 -13.14 12.21 7.16
C ASP A 180 -12.79 12.04 5.67
N GLY A 181 -11.55 12.30 5.28
CA GLY A 181 -11.03 12.11 3.93
C GLY A 181 -10.20 10.84 3.79
N VAL A 182 -9.63 10.64 2.60
CA VAL A 182 -8.69 9.56 2.36
C VAL A 182 -7.56 9.56 3.39
N PHE A 183 -7.19 8.38 3.89
CA PHE A 183 -6.15 8.26 4.90
C PHE A 183 -4.78 8.25 4.23
N MET A 184 -4.21 9.44 4.02
CA MET A 184 -2.91 9.62 3.36
C MET A 184 -2.90 8.93 1.98
N SER A 185 -2.09 7.88 1.80
CA SER A 185 -1.93 7.14 0.55
C SER A 185 -2.58 5.77 0.55
N PHE A 186 -3.45 5.48 1.52
CA PHE A 186 -3.99 4.14 1.76
C PHE A 186 -4.99 3.69 0.68
N GLU A 187 -5.44 4.58 -0.21
CA GLU A 187 -6.19 4.20 -1.41
C GLU A 187 -5.40 3.20 -2.29
N GLY A 188 -4.07 3.33 -2.34
CA GLY A 188 -3.20 2.43 -3.09
C GLY A 188 -2.74 1.18 -2.31
N TYR A 189 -3.19 1.01 -1.06
CA TYR A 189 -2.74 -0.07 -0.20
C TYR A 189 -3.66 -1.29 -0.34
N ASN A 190 -3.08 -2.43 -0.70
CA ASN A 190 -3.74 -3.75 -0.63
C ASN A 190 -3.16 -4.48 0.58
N VAL A 191 -3.90 -4.51 1.69
CA VAL A 191 -3.39 -5.03 2.97
C VAL A 191 -3.48 -6.55 2.97
N GLU A 192 -4.60 -7.07 2.49
CA GLU A 192 -5.00 -8.46 2.40
C GLU A 192 -4.11 -9.32 1.49
N VAL A 193 -3.38 -8.71 0.54
CA VAL A 193 -2.45 -9.44 -0.36
C VAL A 193 -1.04 -9.59 0.20
N ARG A 194 -0.74 -8.99 1.35
CA ARG A 194 0.59 -9.10 1.96
C ARG A 194 0.77 -10.51 2.51
N ASP A 195 1.95 -11.08 2.29
CA ASP A 195 2.38 -12.41 2.75
C ASP A 195 2.16 -12.67 4.26
N ARG A 196 2.31 -11.63 5.09
CA ARG A 196 2.08 -11.68 6.52
C ARG A 196 0.60 -11.70 6.93
N VAL A 197 -0.34 -11.61 5.97
CA VAL A 197 -1.77 -11.82 6.20
C VAL A 197 -2.08 -13.28 5.92
N LYS A 198 -2.38 -14.04 6.97
CA LYS A 198 -2.70 -15.47 6.86
C LYS A 198 -4.04 -15.69 6.17
N CYS A 199 -5.04 -14.92 6.57
CA CYS A 199 -6.40 -14.92 6.02
C CYS A 199 -7.20 -13.73 6.55
N ILE A 200 -8.40 -13.54 6.03
CA ILE A 200 -9.47 -12.79 6.69
C ILE A 200 -10.24 -13.77 7.58
N SER A 201 -10.36 -13.46 8.88
CA SER A 201 -11.10 -14.30 9.82
C SER A 201 -12.56 -14.41 9.39
N GLY A 202 -13.09 -15.63 9.25
CA GLY A 202 -14.51 -15.84 8.93
C GLY A 202 -15.45 -15.43 10.07
N VAL A 203 -14.97 -15.42 11.32
CA VAL A 203 -15.74 -14.98 12.49
C VAL A 203 -15.71 -13.47 12.65
N GLU A 204 -14.53 -12.87 12.53
CA GLU A 204 -14.32 -11.45 12.86
C GLU A 204 -14.32 -10.52 11.64
N GLY A 205 -14.23 -11.05 10.41
CA GLY A 205 -14.19 -10.26 9.18
C GLY A 205 -12.94 -9.38 9.02
N VAL A 206 -11.88 -9.62 9.80
CA VAL A 206 -10.64 -8.81 9.81
C VAL A 206 -9.40 -9.69 9.62
N PRO A 207 -8.27 -9.12 9.15
CA PRO A 207 -7.09 -9.91 8.84
C PRO A 207 -6.39 -10.49 10.08
N LEU A 208 -5.92 -11.74 9.94
CA LEU A 208 -5.06 -12.43 10.90
C LEU A 208 -3.60 -12.35 10.46
N SER A 209 -2.69 -11.93 11.35
CA SER A 209 -1.27 -11.69 11.03
C SER A 209 -0.37 -12.85 11.43
N THR A 210 0.69 -13.09 10.65
CA THR A 210 1.79 -14.02 10.97
C THR A 210 3.15 -13.34 11.09
N GLN A 211 3.18 -11.99 11.16
CA GLN A 211 4.41 -11.20 11.05
C GLN A 211 5.53 -11.61 12.03
N TRP A 212 5.18 -12.00 13.25
CA TRP A 212 6.14 -12.45 14.27
C TRP A 212 5.89 -13.87 14.79
N GLY A 213 4.98 -14.61 14.16
CA GLY A 213 4.65 -15.96 14.61
C GLY A 213 3.68 -16.70 13.69
N PRO A 214 3.94 -17.97 13.37
CA PRO A 214 3.14 -18.74 12.41
C PRO A 214 1.73 -19.11 12.92
N GLN A 215 1.50 -19.03 14.24
CA GLN A 215 0.22 -19.36 14.86
C GLN A 215 -0.94 -18.52 14.30
N GLY A 216 -0.66 -17.27 13.92
CA GLY A 216 -1.69 -16.30 13.57
C GLY A 216 -2.18 -15.56 14.81
N TYR A 217 -2.25 -14.23 14.74
CA TYR A 217 -2.79 -13.40 15.82
C TYR A 217 -3.41 -12.13 15.25
N PHE A 218 -4.37 -11.55 15.98
CA PHE A 218 -4.96 -10.28 15.61
C PHE A 218 -3.98 -9.15 15.90
N TYR A 219 -3.47 -8.53 14.83
CA TYR A 219 -2.52 -7.43 14.94
C TYR A 219 -3.24 -6.09 14.68
N PRO A 220 -3.45 -5.25 15.70
CA PRO A 220 -4.31 -4.06 15.58
C PRO A 220 -3.87 -3.09 14.49
N ILE A 221 -2.57 -2.94 14.25
CA ILE A 221 -2.05 -2.06 13.18
C ILE A 221 -2.50 -2.58 11.80
N GLN A 222 -2.43 -3.89 11.57
CA GLN A 222 -2.85 -4.49 10.29
C GLN A 222 -4.37 -4.39 10.11
N ILE A 223 -5.14 -4.59 11.18
CA ILE A 223 -6.60 -4.45 11.17
C ILE A 223 -7.00 -3.00 10.87
N ALA A 224 -6.36 -2.02 11.54
CA ALA A 224 -6.61 -0.61 11.28
C ALA A 224 -6.22 -0.21 9.85
N GLN A 225 -5.07 -0.69 9.35
CA GLN A 225 -4.65 -0.43 7.98
C GLN A 225 -5.64 -1.01 6.97
N TYR A 226 -6.15 -2.22 7.21
CA TYR A 226 -7.17 -2.85 6.37
C TYR A 226 -8.46 -2.00 6.30
N GLY A 227 -8.97 -1.56 7.46
CA GLY A 227 -10.14 -0.67 7.50
C GLY A 227 -9.90 0.66 6.79
N LEU A 228 -8.77 1.32 7.08
CA LEU A 228 -8.44 2.64 6.51
C LEU A 228 -8.16 2.58 5.00
N SER A 229 -7.62 1.48 4.48
CA SER A 229 -7.45 1.29 3.03
C SER A 229 -8.79 1.08 2.33
N HIS A 230 -9.66 0.23 2.87
CA HIS A 230 -11.02 0.05 2.33
C HIS A 230 -11.84 1.34 2.40
N TYR A 231 -11.73 2.10 3.50
CA TYR A 231 -12.36 3.41 3.64
C TYR A 231 -11.89 4.38 2.57
N SER A 232 -10.56 4.46 2.34
CA SER A 232 -10.00 5.36 1.33
C SER A 232 -10.43 4.95 -0.09
N LYS A 233 -10.42 3.65 -0.40
CA LYS A 233 -10.90 3.09 -1.68
C LYS A 233 -12.38 3.39 -1.92
N ASN A 234 -13.22 3.30 -0.90
CA ASN A 234 -14.64 3.64 -1.00
C ASN A 234 -14.87 5.11 -1.44
N LEU A 235 -13.94 6.02 -1.14
CA LEU A 235 -14.02 7.42 -1.55
C LEU A 235 -13.43 7.69 -2.94
N THR A 236 -12.59 6.80 -3.47
CA THR A 236 -11.81 7.04 -4.70
C THR A 236 -12.14 6.13 -5.86
N GLU A 237 -12.59 4.91 -5.59
CA GLU A 237 -12.96 3.93 -6.61
C GLU A 237 -14.37 4.21 -7.15
N LYS A 238 -14.64 3.67 -8.34
CA LYS A 238 -16.00 3.70 -8.89
C LYS A 238 -16.92 2.81 -8.05
N PRO A 239 -18.21 3.18 -7.88
CA PRO A 239 -19.17 2.32 -7.20
C PRO A 239 -19.17 0.91 -7.80
N PRO A 240 -19.18 -0.15 -6.96
CA PRO A 240 -19.14 -1.51 -7.46
C PRO A 240 -20.43 -1.86 -8.20
N HIS A 241 -20.34 -2.79 -9.13
CA HIS A 241 -21.52 -3.47 -9.65
C HIS A 241 -22.09 -4.39 -8.56
N ILE A 242 -23.38 -4.26 -8.26
CA ILE A 242 -24.08 -5.05 -7.23
C ILE A 242 -25.10 -5.94 -7.93
N GLU A 243 -24.89 -7.25 -7.91
CA GLU A 243 -25.84 -8.25 -8.38
C GLU A 243 -26.54 -8.89 -7.18
N VAL A 244 -27.88 -8.80 -7.12
CA VAL A 244 -28.69 -9.37 -6.04
C VAL A 244 -29.40 -10.62 -6.55
N TYR A 245 -29.02 -11.78 -5.99
CA TYR A 245 -29.58 -13.07 -6.42
C TYR A 245 -30.95 -13.36 -5.77
N GLU A 246 -31.07 -13.15 -4.46
CA GLU A 246 -32.26 -13.53 -3.67
C GLU A 246 -32.63 -12.43 -2.67
N THR A 247 -33.90 -12.05 -2.67
CA THR A 247 -34.50 -11.09 -1.73
C THR A 247 -35.64 -11.70 -0.93
N ALA A 248 -36.11 -12.90 -1.29
CA ALA A 248 -37.28 -13.57 -0.76
C ALA A 248 -38.60 -12.79 -0.89
N GLU A 249 -38.59 -11.66 -1.59
CA GLU A 249 -39.77 -10.86 -1.91
C GLU A 249 -40.41 -11.33 -3.24
N ASP A 250 -41.69 -11.03 -3.41
CA ASP A 250 -42.40 -11.30 -4.67
C ASP A 250 -41.77 -10.47 -5.79
N LYS A 251 -40.97 -11.12 -6.64
CA LYS A 251 -40.36 -10.42 -7.77
C LYS A 251 -41.42 -10.09 -8.82
N ASP A 252 -41.24 -8.95 -9.51
CA ASP A 252 -41.98 -8.66 -10.75
C ASP A 252 -41.86 -9.84 -11.74
N LYS A 253 -42.96 -10.13 -12.44
CA LYS A 253 -43.10 -11.25 -13.40
C LYS A 253 -42.03 -11.30 -14.52
N SER A 254 -41.23 -10.24 -14.67
CA SER A 254 -40.15 -10.10 -15.65
C SER A 254 -38.79 -10.62 -15.17
N SER A 255 -38.64 -10.91 -13.89
CA SER A 255 -37.38 -11.40 -13.33
C SER A 255 -37.26 -12.92 -13.45
N ARG A 256 -36.05 -13.43 -13.71
CA ARG A 256 -35.81 -14.87 -13.72
C ARG A 256 -36.01 -15.43 -12.30
N PRO A 257 -36.80 -16.50 -12.12
CA PRO A 257 -36.95 -17.14 -10.83
C PRO A 257 -35.57 -17.65 -10.37
N THR A 258 -35.21 -17.39 -9.11
CA THR A 258 -34.06 -18.02 -8.46
C THR A 258 -34.40 -19.49 -8.22
N ASP A 259 -33.86 -20.37 -9.05
CA ASP A 259 -34.18 -21.79 -9.01
C ASP A 259 -33.30 -22.48 -7.96
N TRP A 260 -33.87 -22.64 -6.75
CA TRP A 260 -33.21 -23.38 -5.68
C TRP A 260 -33.34 -24.88 -5.97
N THR A 261 -32.22 -25.57 -6.14
CA THR A 261 -32.21 -27.04 -6.17
C THR A 261 -32.43 -27.58 -4.75
N VAL A 262 -33.55 -28.26 -4.50
CA VAL A 262 -33.89 -28.83 -3.18
C VAL A 262 -33.86 -30.36 -3.24
N PRO A 263 -32.79 -31.01 -2.73
CA PRO A 263 -32.71 -32.47 -2.68
C PRO A 263 -33.75 -33.10 -1.76
N LYS A 264 -34.01 -34.40 -1.93
CA LYS A 264 -34.91 -35.17 -1.06
C LYS A 264 -34.43 -35.08 0.40
N GLY A 265 -35.36 -34.82 1.32
CA GLY A 265 -35.07 -34.66 2.75
C GLY A 265 -34.59 -33.25 3.14
N CYS A 266 -34.47 -32.32 2.18
CA CYS A 266 -34.23 -30.90 2.42
C CYS A 266 -35.51 -30.09 2.18
N SER A 267 -35.57 -28.87 2.70
CA SER A 267 -36.65 -27.92 2.42
C SER A 267 -36.13 -26.49 2.31
N VAL A 268 -36.79 -25.68 1.48
CA VAL A 268 -36.59 -24.23 1.36
C VAL A 268 -37.96 -23.57 1.30
N ALA A 269 -38.19 -22.55 2.13
CA ALA A 269 -39.45 -21.80 2.17
C ALA A 269 -39.19 -20.29 2.34
N THR A 270 -40.07 -19.46 1.79
CA THR A 270 -40.12 -18.02 2.11
C THR A 270 -40.93 -17.84 3.38
N VAL A 271 -40.36 -17.18 4.39
CA VAL A 271 -41.05 -16.86 5.66
C VAL A 271 -40.83 -15.39 6.04
N PHE A 272 -41.84 -14.75 6.62
CA PHE A 272 -41.70 -13.37 7.09
C PHE A 272 -41.00 -13.35 8.46
N ASP A 273 -39.83 -12.71 8.52
CA ASP A 273 -39.09 -12.51 9.77
C ASP A 273 -39.47 -11.17 10.41
N LYS A 274 -40.25 -11.24 11.50
CA LYS A 274 -40.71 -10.06 12.25
C LYS A 274 -39.57 -9.23 12.84
N SER A 275 -38.41 -9.83 13.14
CA SER A 275 -37.27 -9.11 13.73
C SER A 275 -36.53 -8.26 12.71
N ARG A 276 -36.57 -8.65 11.44
CA ARG A 276 -35.93 -7.96 10.32
C ARG A 276 -36.91 -7.19 9.43
N PHE A 277 -38.21 -7.36 9.66
CA PHE A 277 -39.30 -6.75 8.89
C PHE A 277 -39.22 -7.01 7.38
N THR A 278 -38.80 -8.22 6.99
CA THR A 278 -38.66 -8.64 5.59
C THR A 278 -38.87 -10.14 5.46
N ASN A 279 -39.19 -10.58 4.25
CA ASN A 279 -39.19 -12.00 3.93
C ASN A 279 -37.76 -12.55 3.89
N VAL A 280 -37.60 -13.81 4.31
CA VAL A 280 -36.31 -14.52 4.28
C VAL A 280 -36.49 -15.93 3.74
N LYS A 281 -35.41 -16.53 3.22
CA LYS A 281 -35.37 -17.96 2.88
C LYS A 281 -34.98 -18.79 4.10
N GLN A 282 -35.92 -19.56 4.62
CA GLN A 282 -35.66 -20.60 5.61
C GLN A 282 -35.26 -21.88 4.88
N PHE A 283 -34.16 -22.51 5.28
CA PHE A 283 -33.72 -23.78 4.73
C PHE A 283 -33.44 -24.83 5.82
N VAL A 284 -33.70 -26.09 5.49
CA VAL A 284 -33.33 -27.25 6.29
C VAL A 284 -32.57 -28.22 5.40
N ALA A 285 -31.32 -28.48 5.75
CA ALA A 285 -30.46 -29.44 5.07
C ALA A 285 -29.62 -30.18 6.12
N PRO A 286 -29.91 -31.46 6.43
CA PRO A 286 -29.16 -32.20 7.44
C PRO A 286 -27.71 -32.42 6.97
N ALA A 287 -26.74 -32.13 7.84
CA ALA A 287 -25.35 -32.49 7.60
C ALA A 287 -25.20 -34.01 7.73
N SER A 288 -24.86 -34.69 6.63
CA SER A 288 -24.46 -36.10 6.71
C SER A 288 -23.22 -36.22 7.61
N PRO A 289 -23.14 -37.20 8.52
CA PRO A 289 -21.93 -37.42 9.28
C PRO A 289 -20.82 -37.80 8.30
N ILE A 290 -19.86 -36.89 8.12
CA ILE A 290 -18.62 -37.17 7.42
C ILE A 290 -17.98 -38.31 8.21
N LEU A 291 -17.83 -39.47 7.56
CA LEU A 291 -17.01 -40.57 8.06
C LEU A 291 -15.66 -39.98 8.49
N SER A 292 -15.39 -40.02 9.78
CA SER A 292 -14.07 -39.79 10.36
C SER A 292 -13.08 -40.72 9.66
N CYS A 293 -12.33 -40.20 8.69
CA CYS A 293 -11.13 -40.86 8.21
C CYS A 293 -10.10 -40.79 9.35
N SER A 294 -9.95 -41.93 10.04
CA SER A 294 -8.83 -42.25 10.91
C SER A 294 -7.49 -42.24 10.18
#